data_AF-A0A9E3D1E3-F1
#
_entry.id   AF-A0A9E3D1E3-F1
#
_cell.length_a   1.000
_cell.length_b   1.000
_cell.length_c   1.000
_cell.angle_alpha   90.00
_cell.angle_beta   90.00
_cell.angle_gamma   90.00
#
_symmetry.space_group_name_H-M   'P 1'
#
loop_
_entity.id
_entity.type
_entity.pdbx_description
1 polymer ?
#
loop_
_entity_poly.entity_id
_entity_poly.type
_entity_poly.pdbx_seq_one_letter_code
_entity_poly.pdbx_strand_id
1 'polypeptide(L)'
;MSEAERRTLRVFISSPGDVRPERLIAERVVQRLDQEFALHLDLRAVMWEREPLLASHHFQDLITPPHDADIVVVILWSRLGTALPGDRFTGPLSGGEVSGTEWEFEDALKSHREHDSPEILAYRKTAEARVGLADTNAAREQLEQKERVDAFFKKWFADRERGNPSRASWSFADATQFEEMLEDHLRGLAARRVDGSGDSDGQRTHRNPYRGLQSFELQDTAFFFGRTRARNELREVLRLRIESGQAFVLVFGASGSGKSSLVKAGLLADLALPGMIGRVALVRHAVLRPSDHGGKPIEALAAAMIQRGEALPELAQAPLDYSADSLAALLREAPSHAAPPIRQALGEAGRAAGLSEAGEARLVIIVDQLEELFTRDELAQSEREAFVTALEALAKCGLVWVIATMRSDFFDRLERLPALATLSAGEGRYLLLPPDEAEIGQII
;
A
#
# COMPACT_ATOMS: atom_id res chain seq x y z
N MET A 1 -2.80 1.88 -35.05
CA MET A 1 -3.15 0.87 -34.04
C MET A 1 -4.32 1.43 -33.27
N SER A 2 -5.45 0.73 -33.25
CA SER A 2 -6.68 1.20 -32.61
C SER A 2 -6.45 1.46 -31.13
N GLU A 3 -6.91 2.62 -30.67
CA GLU A 3 -7.05 3.00 -29.27
C GLU A 3 -7.89 1.92 -28.59
N ALA A 4 -7.25 0.99 -27.87
CA ALA A 4 -7.98 0.06 -27.02
C ALA A 4 -8.71 0.92 -25.99
N GLU A 5 -10.05 0.90 -26.02
CA GLU A 5 -10.89 1.63 -25.07
C GLU A 5 -10.41 1.29 -23.65
N ARG A 6 -9.74 2.25 -23.00
CA ARG A 6 -9.28 2.07 -21.63
C ARG A 6 -10.51 1.90 -20.76
N ARG A 7 -10.53 0.84 -19.97
CA ARG A 7 -11.67 0.53 -19.13
C ARG A 7 -11.81 1.61 -18.05
N THR A 8 -12.93 2.32 -18.07
CA THR A 8 -13.22 3.34 -17.06
C THR A 8 -13.73 2.68 -15.78
N LEU A 9 -13.11 3.00 -14.65
CA LEU A 9 -13.54 2.61 -13.31
C LEU A 9 -14.22 3.80 -12.63
N ARG A 10 -15.53 3.70 -12.41
CA ARG A 10 -16.33 4.79 -11.82
C ARG A 10 -16.42 4.65 -10.30
N VAL A 11 -15.94 5.66 -9.59
CA VAL A 11 -16.00 5.74 -8.12
C VAL A 11 -17.06 6.77 -7.73
N PHE A 12 -18.21 6.30 -7.24
CA PHE A 12 -19.28 7.16 -6.73
C PHE A 12 -19.02 7.51 -5.27
N ILE A 13 -19.01 8.80 -4.93
CA ILE A 13 -18.75 9.27 -3.56
C ILE A 13 -20.06 9.76 -2.93
N SER A 14 -20.62 8.95 -2.04
CA SER A 14 -21.81 9.25 -1.24
C SER A 14 -21.42 9.82 0.11
N SER A 15 -21.84 11.04 0.41
CA SER A 15 -21.51 11.69 1.69
C SER A 15 -22.47 12.84 2.03
N PRO A 16 -22.75 13.11 3.31
CA PRO A 16 -23.44 14.30 3.77
C PRO A 16 -22.50 15.51 3.86
N GLY A 17 -23.06 16.71 4.08
CA GLY A 17 -22.31 17.98 4.04
C GLY A 17 -21.29 18.18 5.18
N ASP A 18 -21.40 17.44 6.29
CA ASP A 18 -20.53 17.57 7.48
C ASP A 18 -19.17 16.87 7.33
N VAL A 19 -18.97 16.11 6.25
CA VAL A 19 -17.69 15.44 5.89
C VAL A 19 -17.12 15.98 4.57
N ARG A 20 -17.34 17.27 4.29
CA ARG A 20 -16.82 17.95 3.09
C ARG A 20 -15.29 17.83 2.94
N PRO A 21 -14.47 17.95 4.00
CA PRO A 21 -13.02 17.74 3.88
C PRO A 21 -12.67 16.33 3.38
N GLU A 22 -13.32 15.30 3.93
CA GLU A 22 -13.13 13.90 3.52
C GLU A 22 -13.62 13.66 2.09
N ARG A 23 -14.70 14.30 1.66
CA ARG A 23 -15.13 14.27 0.26
C ARG A 23 -14.03 14.78 -0.69
N LEU A 24 -13.44 15.94 -0.39
CA LEU A 24 -12.35 16.50 -1.21
C LEU A 24 -11.10 15.62 -1.19
N ILE A 25 -10.83 14.96 -0.06
CA ILE A 25 -9.76 13.96 0.04
C ILE A 25 -10.05 12.79 -0.90
N ALA A 26 -11.27 12.25 -0.89
CA ALA A 26 -11.67 11.16 -1.76
C ALA A 26 -11.50 11.51 -3.25
N GLU A 27 -11.89 12.72 -3.66
CA GLU A 27 -11.63 13.21 -5.03
C GLU A 27 -10.13 13.21 -5.38
N ARG A 28 -9.29 13.76 -4.49
CA ARG A 28 -7.84 13.85 -4.72
C ARG A 28 -7.18 12.47 -4.76
N VAL A 29 -7.65 11.54 -3.93
CA VAL A 29 -7.20 10.14 -3.95
C VAL A 29 -7.55 9.51 -5.29
N VAL A 30 -8.80 9.64 -5.76
CA VAL A 30 -9.20 9.10 -7.07
C VAL A 30 -8.37 9.70 -8.20
N GLN A 31 -8.10 11.01 -8.19
CA GLN A 31 -7.24 11.67 -9.19
C GLN A 31 -5.78 11.20 -9.14
N ARG A 32 -5.24 10.96 -7.94
CA ARG A 32 -3.89 10.43 -7.77
C ARG A 32 -3.79 9.01 -8.31
N LEU A 33 -4.78 8.18 -8.01
CA LEU A 33 -4.87 6.82 -8.51
C LEU A 33 -5.15 6.78 -10.02
N ASP A 34 -5.91 7.72 -10.57
CA ASP A 34 -6.08 7.86 -12.02
C ASP A 34 -4.73 8.11 -12.71
N GLN A 35 -3.89 8.99 -12.16
CA GLN A 35 -2.53 9.20 -12.66
C GLN A 35 -1.64 7.95 -12.48
N GLU A 36 -1.76 7.27 -11.33
CA GLU A 36 -1.02 6.04 -11.01
C GLU A 36 -1.36 4.90 -11.99
N PHE A 37 -2.65 4.73 -12.32
CA PHE A 37 -3.15 3.67 -13.19
C PHE A 37 -3.38 4.12 -14.65
N ALA A 38 -2.92 5.32 -15.04
CA ALA A 38 -3.26 5.97 -16.33
C ALA A 38 -2.93 5.12 -17.57
N LEU A 39 -1.99 4.18 -17.47
CA LEU A 39 -1.61 3.27 -18.54
C LEU A 39 -2.56 2.07 -18.70
N HIS A 40 -3.41 1.80 -17.71
CA HIS A 40 -4.23 0.59 -17.64
C HIS A 40 -5.73 0.90 -17.54
N LEU A 41 -6.11 1.91 -16.76
CA LEU A 41 -7.50 2.25 -16.44
C LEU A 41 -7.69 3.77 -16.50
N ASP A 42 -8.95 4.19 -16.58
CA ASP A 42 -9.37 5.59 -16.39
C ASP A 42 -10.23 5.64 -15.13
N LEU A 43 -9.73 6.22 -14.04
CA LEU A 43 -10.43 6.29 -12.77
C LEU A 43 -11.16 7.62 -12.65
N ARG A 44 -12.49 7.56 -12.54
CA ARG A 44 -13.32 8.76 -12.48
C ARG A 44 -14.15 8.82 -11.21
N ALA A 45 -14.01 9.93 -10.48
CA ALA A 45 -14.92 10.27 -9.41
C ALA A 45 -16.23 10.79 -10.00
N VAL A 46 -17.36 10.16 -9.64
CA VAL A 46 -18.71 10.60 -10.01
C VAL A 46 -19.30 11.44 -8.88
N MET A 47 -19.76 12.65 -9.20
CA MET A 47 -20.31 13.61 -8.24
C MET A 47 -21.57 14.30 -8.77
N TRP A 48 -22.57 14.45 -7.91
CA TRP A 48 -23.87 15.04 -8.25
C TRP A 48 -23.96 16.56 -8.03
N GLU A 49 -22.95 17.21 -7.42
CA GLU A 49 -23.01 18.64 -7.03
C GLU A 49 -22.29 19.63 -7.98
N ARG A 50 -21.58 19.17 -9.03
CA ARG A 50 -20.69 20.03 -9.84
C ARG A 50 -21.20 20.47 -11.21
N GLU A 51 -22.35 20.00 -11.69
CA GLU A 51 -22.89 20.50 -12.95
C GLU A 51 -23.80 21.72 -12.71
N PRO A 52 -23.50 22.89 -13.32
CA PRO A 52 -24.40 24.03 -13.24
C PRO A 52 -25.73 23.66 -13.88
N LEU A 53 -26.82 23.86 -13.14
CA LEU A 53 -28.18 23.65 -13.64
C LEU A 53 -28.45 24.61 -14.81
N LEU A 54 -28.31 24.10 -16.03
CA LEU A 54 -28.77 24.79 -17.23
C LEU A 54 -30.29 24.68 -17.29
N ALA A 55 -30.99 25.80 -17.39
CA ALA A 55 -32.46 25.86 -17.46
C ALA A 55 -33.07 25.10 -18.67
N SER A 56 -32.23 24.58 -19.57
CA SER A 56 -32.60 23.91 -20.81
C SER A 56 -32.60 22.37 -20.76
N HIS A 57 -32.19 21.74 -19.66
CA HIS A 57 -32.10 20.27 -19.57
C HIS A 57 -32.97 19.68 -18.45
N HIS A 58 -33.64 18.56 -18.75
CA HIS A 58 -34.36 17.77 -17.75
C HIS A 58 -33.34 17.04 -16.86
N PHE A 59 -33.57 17.09 -15.54
CA PHE A 59 -32.72 16.63 -14.43
C PHE A 59 -32.20 15.18 -14.47
N GLN A 60 -32.52 14.38 -15.50
CA GLN A 60 -32.38 12.91 -15.52
C GLN A 60 -31.39 12.37 -16.56
N ASP A 61 -30.85 13.20 -17.46
CA ASP A 61 -30.11 12.70 -18.64
C ASP A 61 -28.57 12.62 -18.47
N LEU A 62 -27.99 13.03 -17.34
CA LEU A 62 -26.53 13.13 -17.16
C LEU A 62 -25.94 12.46 -15.90
N ILE A 63 -26.77 11.87 -15.04
CA ILE A 63 -26.31 11.37 -13.73
C ILE A 63 -26.16 9.85 -13.78
N THR A 64 -24.93 9.35 -13.61
CA THR A 64 -24.70 7.91 -13.37
C THR A 64 -25.25 7.56 -11.99
N PRO A 65 -26.27 6.70 -11.87
CA PRO A 65 -26.81 6.30 -10.59
C PRO A 65 -25.79 5.44 -9.81
N PRO A 66 -25.90 5.34 -8.47
CA PRO A 66 -24.95 4.57 -7.64
C PRO A 66 -24.80 3.11 -8.08
N HIS A 67 -25.89 2.44 -8.49
CA HIS A 67 -25.84 1.07 -9.00
C HIS A 67 -25.05 0.88 -10.30
N ASP A 68 -24.88 1.93 -11.10
CA ASP A 68 -24.10 1.90 -12.34
C ASP A 68 -22.61 2.15 -12.08
N ALA A 69 -22.19 2.53 -10.88
CA ALA A 69 -20.77 2.70 -10.55
C ALA A 69 -20.04 1.34 -10.47
N ASP A 70 -18.70 1.36 -10.51
CA ASP A 70 -17.89 0.18 -10.19
C ASP A 70 -17.63 0.09 -8.68
N ILE A 71 -17.45 1.24 -8.04
CA ILE A 71 -17.17 1.36 -6.61
C ILE A 71 -18.05 2.47 -6.03
N VAL A 72 -18.65 2.22 -4.87
CA VAL A 72 -19.40 3.21 -4.08
C VAL A 72 -18.72 3.44 -2.74
N VAL A 73 -18.32 4.67 -2.48
CA VAL A 73 -17.68 5.12 -1.25
C VAL A 73 -18.69 5.90 -0.43
N VAL A 74 -19.07 5.39 0.74
CA VAL A 74 -19.99 6.03 1.68
C VAL A 74 -19.19 6.59 2.86
N ILE A 75 -19.29 7.89 3.11
CA ILE A 75 -18.58 8.56 4.21
C ILE A 75 -19.60 9.22 5.14
N LEU A 76 -19.61 8.84 6.42
CA LEU A 76 -20.57 9.34 7.42
C LEU A 76 -19.86 9.81 8.69
N TRP A 77 -20.43 10.81 9.36
CA TRP A 77 -19.95 11.29 10.65
C TRP A 77 -21.08 11.51 11.66
N SER A 78 -21.67 12.71 11.64
CA SER A 78 -22.68 13.14 12.61
C SER A 78 -24.04 13.40 11.95
N ARG A 79 -24.05 13.49 10.62
CA ARG A 79 -25.25 13.71 9.82
C ARG A 79 -25.44 12.58 8.82
N LEU A 80 -26.70 12.21 8.59
CA LEU A 80 -27.10 11.26 7.54
C LEU A 80 -27.78 11.98 6.37
N GLY A 81 -28.35 13.16 6.63
CA GLY A 81 -28.96 14.04 5.65
C GLY A 81 -30.44 14.32 5.94
N THR A 82 -31.03 15.20 5.15
CA THR A 82 -32.48 15.45 5.15
C THR A 82 -33.19 14.31 4.45
N ALA A 83 -34.38 13.95 4.93
CA ALA A 83 -35.23 12.96 4.28
C ALA A 83 -35.60 13.44 2.86
N LEU A 84 -35.57 12.53 1.90
CA LEU A 84 -36.05 12.78 0.55
C LEU A 84 -37.59 12.74 0.50
N PRO A 85 -38.23 13.44 -0.45
CA PRO A 85 -39.68 13.35 -0.65
C PRO A 85 -40.14 11.91 -0.92
N GLY A 86 -40.91 11.35 0.02
CA GLY A 86 -41.31 9.93 0.01
C GLY A 86 -42.26 9.52 -1.12
N ASP A 87 -42.85 10.48 -1.82
CA ASP A 87 -43.65 10.27 -3.03
C ASP A 87 -42.80 9.89 -4.26
N ARG A 88 -41.51 10.29 -4.26
CA ARG A 88 -40.58 10.08 -5.36
C ARG A 88 -39.39 9.18 -5.00
N PHE A 89 -38.99 9.16 -3.73
CA PHE A 89 -37.84 8.39 -3.26
C PHE A 89 -38.21 7.59 -2.01
N THR A 90 -38.22 6.27 -2.16
CA THR A 90 -38.34 5.32 -1.05
C THR A 90 -37.11 4.45 -1.01
N GLY A 91 -36.71 4.00 0.18
CA GLY A 91 -35.54 3.14 0.35
C GLY A 91 -35.70 1.84 -0.45
N PRO A 92 -34.82 1.55 -1.44
CA PRO A 92 -34.91 0.34 -2.26
C PRO A 92 -34.92 -0.97 -1.47
N LEU A 93 -34.38 -0.96 -0.24
CA LEU A 93 -34.31 -2.12 0.64
C LEU A 93 -35.13 -1.95 1.92
N SER A 94 -35.26 -0.72 2.43
CA SER A 94 -36.01 -0.43 3.66
C SER A 94 -37.49 -0.16 3.44
N GLY A 95 -37.88 0.25 2.23
CA GLY A 95 -39.26 0.58 1.85
C GLY A 95 -39.83 1.82 2.55
N GLY A 96 -39.02 2.56 3.30
CA GLY A 96 -39.44 3.72 4.09
C GLY A 96 -38.83 5.04 3.60
N GLU A 97 -39.07 6.11 4.38
CA GLU A 97 -38.38 7.39 4.19
C GLU A 97 -36.88 7.24 4.43
N VAL A 98 -36.08 7.81 3.52
CA VAL A 98 -34.62 7.72 3.50
C VAL A 98 -34.02 9.09 3.17
N SER A 99 -32.83 9.39 3.69
CA SER A 99 -32.03 10.51 3.19
C SER A 99 -31.43 10.23 1.81
N GLY A 100 -30.82 11.25 1.19
CA GLY A 100 -30.03 11.08 -0.04
C GLY A 100 -28.95 10.01 0.10
N THR A 101 -28.11 10.12 1.12
CA THR A 101 -27.04 9.15 1.41
C THR A 101 -27.59 7.74 1.69
N GLU A 102 -28.72 7.63 2.41
CA GLU A 102 -29.37 6.34 2.66
C GLU A 102 -29.90 5.70 1.38
N TRP A 103 -30.53 6.50 0.53
CA TRP A 103 -31.04 6.04 -0.77
C TRP A 103 -29.89 5.57 -1.67
N GLU A 104 -28.82 6.36 -1.78
CA GLU A 104 -27.64 6.01 -2.58
C GLU A 104 -26.98 4.72 -2.12
N PHE A 105 -26.84 4.53 -0.81
CA PHE A 105 -26.32 3.30 -0.24
C PHE A 105 -27.25 2.11 -0.51
N GLU A 106 -28.55 2.26 -0.26
CA GLU A 106 -29.51 1.16 -0.46
C GLU A 106 -29.62 0.74 -1.94
N ASP A 107 -29.54 1.69 -2.87
CA ASP A 107 -29.52 1.45 -4.32
C ASP A 107 -28.28 0.64 -4.73
N ALA A 108 -27.09 1.11 -4.35
CA ALA A 108 -25.84 0.39 -4.58
C ALA A 108 -25.85 -1.01 -3.97
N LEU A 109 -26.36 -1.12 -2.73
CA LEU A 109 -26.40 -2.36 -1.98
C LEU A 109 -27.36 -3.38 -2.56
N LYS A 110 -28.49 -2.91 -3.11
CA LYS A 110 -29.43 -3.76 -3.84
C LYS A 110 -28.75 -4.32 -5.09
N SER A 111 -28.12 -3.45 -5.89
CA SER A 111 -27.42 -3.89 -7.11
C SER A 111 -26.30 -4.90 -6.79
N HIS A 112 -25.50 -4.65 -5.77
CA HIS A 112 -24.45 -5.57 -5.34
C HIS A 112 -25.00 -6.95 -4.94
N ARG A 113 -26.16 -7.00 -4.26
CA ARG A 113 -26.81 -8.28 -3.92
C ARG A 113 -27.31 -9.05 -5.14
N GLU A 114 -27.68 -8.35 -6.19
CA GLU A 114 -28.28 -8.93 -7.41
C GLU A 114 -27.20 -9.26 -8.47
N HIS A 115 -26.13 -8.48 -8.55
CA HIS A 115 -25.17 -8.47 -9.66
C HIS A 115 -23.70 -8.51 -9.23
N ASP A 116 -23.39 -8.61 -7.93
CA ASP A 116 -22.02 -8.59 -7.37
C ASP A 116 -21.22 -7.32 -7.73
N SER A 117 -21.94 -6.22 -8.01
CA SER A 117 -21.40 -4.89 -8.36
C SER A 117 -22.45 -3.82 -8.03
N PRO A 118 -22.07 -2.61 -7.58
CA PRO A 118 -20.70 -2.12 -7.30
C PRO A 118 -20.08 -2.72 -6.03
N GLU A 119 -18.76 -2.59 -5.89
CA GLU A 119 -18.06 -2.80 -4.62
C GLU A 119 -18.35 -1.63 -3.68
N ILE A 120 -18.67 -1.89 -2.40
CA ILE A 120 -19.14 -0.86 -1.46
C ILE A 120 -18.18 -0.70 -0.29
N LEU A 121 -17.63 0.51 -0.15
CA LEU A 121 -16.75 0.90 0.96
C LEU A 121 -17.49 1.90 1.86
N ALA A 122 -17.66 1.56 3.13
CA ALA A 122 -18.33 2.44 4.11
C ALA A 122 -17.37 2.90 5.20
N TYR A 123 -17.32 4.21 5.45
CA TYR A 123 -16.43 4.86 6.41
C TYR A 123 -17.22 5.69 7.42
N ARG A 124 -16.82 5.60 8.69
CA ARG A 124 -17.40 6.31 9.82
C ARG A 124 -16.35 7.16 10.53
N LYS A 125 -16.56 8.46 10.58
CA LYS A 125 -15.71 9.36 11.37
C LYS A 125 -16.02 9.23 12.86
N THR A 126 -15.00 9.13 13.70
CA THR A 126 -15.11 8.96 15.16
C THR A 126 -14.76 10.21 15.96
N ALA A 127 -14.29 11.28 15.30
CA ALA A 127 -14.03 12.57 15.94
C ALA A 127 -15.26 13.10 16.69
N GLU A 128 -15.03 13.81 17.79
CA GLU A 128 -16.11 14.44 18.56
C GLU A 128 -16.84 15.51 17.72
N ALA A 129 -18.16 15.31 17.53
CA ALA A 129 -19.02 16.28 16.89
C ALA A 129 -19.32 17.43 17.87
N ARG A 130 -18.88 18.65 17.54
CA ARG A 130 -19.14 19.83 18.36
C ARG A 130 -20.57 20.32 18.15
N VAL A 131 -21.37 20.26 19.21
CA VAL A 131 -22.74 20.79 19.22
C VAL A 131 -22.72 22.24 19.70
N GLY A 132 -23.23 23.16 18.87
CA GLY A 132 -23.41 24.54 19.26
C GLY A 132 -24.56 24.70 20.25
N LEU A 133 -24.28 25.05 21.51
CA LEU A 133 -25.31 25.20 22.56
C LEU A 133 -26.10 26.53 22.47
N ALA A 134 -25.80 27.38 21.49
CA ALA A 134 -26.45 28.69 21.34
C ALA A 134 -27.91 28.60 20.86
N ASP A 135 -28.25 27.54 20.11
CA ASP A 135 -29.61 27.27 19.63
C ASP A 135 -30.02 25.85 20.04
N THR A 136 -30.97 25.76 20.96
CA THR A 136 -31.48 24.49 21.49
C THR A 136 -32.15 23.64 20.42
N ASN A 137 -32.78 24.24 19.40
CA ASN A 137 -33.42 23.49 18.32
C ASN A 137 -32.37 22.91 17.37
N ALA A 138 -31.36 23.70 17.00
CA ALA A 138 -30.24 23.21 16.19
C ALA A 138 -29.46 22.09 16.89
N ALA A 139 -29.27 22.20 18.21
CA ALA A 139 -28.63 21.16 19.01
C ALA A 139 -29.45 19.85 19.04
N ARG A 140 -30.79 19.94 19.13
CA ARG A 140 -31.68 18.78 19.04
C ARG A 140 -31.62 18.11 17.66
N GLU A 141 -31.66 18.89 16.58
CA GLU A 141 -31.57 18.36 15.22
C GLU A 141 -30.22 17.62 15.00
N GLN A 142 -29.11 18.18 15.51
CA GLN A 142 -27.80 17.53 15.43
C GLN A 142 -27.76 16.20 16.20
N LEU A 143 -28.40 16.13 17.37
CA LEU A 143 -28.49 14.90 18.13
C LEU A 143 -29.33 13.84 17.41
N GLU A 144 -30.49 14.21 16.86
CA GLU A 144 -31.34 13.32 16.07
C GLU A 144 -30.60 12.77 14.84
N GLN A 145 -29.83 13.62 14.14
CA GLN A 145 -29.00 13.21 13.02
C GLN A 145 -27.91 12.22 13.44
N LYS A 146 -27.26 12.44 14.59
CA LYS A 146 -26.24 11.52 15.13
C LYS A 146 -26.86 10.17 15.49
N GLU A 147 -28.03 10.15 16.10
CA GLU A 147 -28.78 8.93 16.42
C GLU A 147 -29.17 8.16 15.15
N ARG A 148 -29.55 8.87 14.07
CA ARG A 148 -29.83 8.26 12.76
C ARG A 148 -28.59 7.60 12.15
N VAL A 149 -27.42 8.24 12.20
CA VAL A 149 -26.16 7.63 11.75
C VAL A 149 -25.85 6.36 12.55
N ASP A 150 -26.03 6.40 13.86
CA ASP A 150 -25.78 5.25 14.73
C ASP A 150 -26.75 4.09 14.44
N ALA A 151 -28.03 4.40 14.21
CA ALA A 151 -29.04 3.44 13.78
C ALA A 151 -28.74 2.84 12.40
N PHE A 152 -28.24 3.65 11.46
CA PHE A 152 -27.82 3.21 10.14
C PHE A 152 -26.69 2.17 10.21
N PHE A 153 -25.61 2.47 10.95
CA PHE A 153 -24.51 1.51 11.11
C PHE A 153 -24.94 0.23 11.82
N LYS A 154 -25.78 0.36 12.86
CA LYS A 154 -26.33 -0.80 13.57
C LYS A 154 -27.21 -1.67 12.66
N LYS A 155 -28.00 -1.07 11.78
CA LYS A 155 -28.90 -1.79 10.87
C LYS A 155 -28.14 -2.58 9.80
N TRP A 156 -27.10 -1.97 9.23
CA TRP A 156 -26.47 -2.47 8.00
C TRP A 156 -25.13 -3.17 8.19
N PHE A 157 -24.43 -2.90 9.29
CA PHE A 157 -23.05 -3.35 9.53
C PHE A 157 -22.84 -4.06 10.88
N ALA A 158 -23.87 -4.16 11.75
CA ALA A 158 -23.75 -4.96 12.97
C ALA A 158 -23.92 -6.46 12.66
N ASP A 159 -23.07 -7.26 13.30
CA ASP A 159 -23.03 -8.73 13.21
C ASP A 159 -24.42 -9.34 13.40
N ARG A 160 -24.97 -9.95 12.35
CA ARG A 160 -26.13 -10.84 12.48
C ARG A 160 -25.61 -12.26 12.52
N GLU A 161 -25.93 -12.97 13.60
CA GLU A 161 -25.65 -14.38 13.93
C GLU A 161 -26.08 -15.43 12.86
N ARG A 162 -25.76 -15.24 11.58
CA ARG A 162 -26.09 -16.18 10.50
C ARG A 162 -24.98 -16.21 9.48
N GLY A 163 -23.89 -16.91 9.79
CA GLY A 163 -23.05 -17.69 8.86
C GLY A 163 -22.64 -17.08 7.51
N ASN A 164 -22.75 -15.76 7.34
CA ASN A 164 -22.38 -15.01 6.15
C ASN A 164 -21.53 -13.84 6.66
N PRO A 165 -20.36 -13.56 6.06
CA PRO A 165 -19.42 -12.59 6.60
C PRO A 165 -20.10 -11.25 6.85
N SER A 166 -19.92 -10.74 8.06
CA SER A 166 -20.32 -9.41 8.50
C SER A 166 -19.80 -8.39 7.49
N ARG A 167 -20.68 -7.49 7.02
CA ARG A 167 -20.26 -6.38 6.15
C ARG A 167 -19.37 -5.44 6.96
N ALA A 168 -18.12 -5.25 6.53
CA ALA A 168 -17.19 -4.39 7.23
C ALA A 168 -17.53 -2.90 7.00
N SER A 169 -17.56 -2.13 8.08
CA SER A 169 -17.49 -0.67 8.03
C SER A 169 -16.19 -0.21 8.69
N TRP A 170 -15.55 0.77 8.09
CA TRP A 170 -14.26 1.28 8.52
C TRP A 170 -14.42 2.54 9.37
N SER A 171 -13.60 2.71 10.41
CA SER A 171 -13.66 3.89 11.28
C SER A 171 -12.39 4.71 11.18
N PHE A 172 -12.52 6.04 11.22
CA PHE A 172 -11.38 6.97 11.17
C PHE A 172 -11.58 8.20 12.07
N ALA A 173 -10.52 8.68 12.71
CA ALA A 173 -10.55 9.84 13.61
C ALA A 173 -10.31 11.16 12.88
N ASP A 174 -9.42 11.17 11.88
CA ASP A 174 -9.02 12.37 11.17
C ASP A 174 -8.86 12.19 9.65
N ALA A 175 -8.61 13.31 8.99
CA ALA A 175 -8.46 13.41 7.54
C ALA A 175 -7.31 12.57 6.97
N THR A 176 -6.19 12.49 7.69
CA THR A 176 -5.00 11.75 7.25
C THR A 176 -5.31 10.25 7.26
N GLN A 177 -5.88 9.76 8.36
CA GLN A 177 -6.28 8.37 8.48
C GLN A 177 -7.30 7.99 7.39
N PHE A 178 -8.26 8.87 7.12
CA PHE A 178 -9.23 8.67 6.05
C PHE A 178 -8.57 8.60 4.66
N GLU A 179 -7.67 9.53 4.35
CA GLU A 179 -6.95 9.58 3.07
C GLU A 179 -6.18 8.29 2.81
N GLU A 180 -5.43 7.84 3.81
CA GLU A 180 -4.62 6.63 3.74
C GLU A 180 -5.48 5.37 3.53
N MET A 181 -6.53 5.19 4.34
CA MET A 181 -7.41 4.02 4.24
C MET A 181 -8.11 3.97 2.88
N LEU A 182 -8.62 5.12 2.42
CA LEU A 182 -9.33 5.18 1.15
C LEU A 182 -8.38 4.90 -0.03
N GLU A 183 -7.19 5.48 -0.02
CA GLU A 183 -6.18 5.25 -1.05
C GLU A 183 -5.82 3.77 -1.17
N ASP A 184 -5.57 3.10 -0.04
CA ASP A 184 -5.22 1.69 -0.01
C ASP A 184 -6.36 0.80 -0.52
N HIS A 185 -7.59 1.05 -0.06
CA HIS A 185 -8.75 0.28 -0.50
C HIS A 185 -9.03 0.46 -2.00
N LEU A 186 -8.97 1.69 -2.51
CA LEU A 186 -9.19 1.98 -3.93
C LEU A 186 -8.06 1.44 -4.80
N ARG A 187 -6.79 1.57 -4.39
CA ARG A 187 -5.64 1.00 -5.10
C ARG A 187 -5.77 -0.52 -5.21
N GLY A 188 -6.11 -1.19 -4.10
CA GLY A 188 -6.32 -2.64 -4.11
C GLY A 188 -7.46 -3.08 -5.03
N LEU A 189 -8.57 -2.32 -5.08
CA LEU A 189 -9.68 -2.58 -6.00
C LEU A 189 -9.29 -2.34 -7.47
N ALA A 190 -8.54 -1.27 -7.74
CA ALA A 190 -8.05 -0.94 -9.08
C ALA A 190 -7.06 -2.00 -9.59
N ALA A 191 -6.07 -2.38 -8.77
CA ALA A 191 -5.09 -3.42 -9.10
C ALA A 191 -5.76 -4.76 -9.44
N ARG A 192 -6.73 -5.22 -8.64
CA ARG A 192 -7.53 -6.42 -8.95
C ARG A 192 -8.23 -6.33 -10.32
N ARG A 193 -8.64 -5.13 -10.73
CA ARG A 193 -9.29 -4.89 -12.01
C ARG A 193 -8.32 -4.95 -13.19
N VAL A 194 -7.05 -4.58 -12.98
CA VAL A 194 -5.97 -4.70 -13.96
C VAL A 194 -5.55 -6.17 -14.11
N ASP A 195 -5.32 -6.86 -13.00
CA ASP A 195 -4.88 -8.26 -12.96
C ASP A 195 -5.95 -9.23 -13.48
N GLY A 196 -7.24 -8.85 -13.40
CA GLY A 196 -8.41 -9.61 -13.86
C GLY A 196 -8.52 -9.85 -15.38
N SER A 197 -7.41 -9.77 -16.12
CA SER A 197 -7.28 -10.16 -17.53
C SER A 197 -6.68 -11.57 -17.70
N GLY A 198 -6.39 -12.30 -16.61
CA GLY A 198 -5.73 -13.60 -16.65
C GLY A 198 -6.24 -14.61 -15.62
N ASP A 199 -7.23 -15.39 -16.08
CA ASP A 199 -7.59 -16.76 -15.70
C ASP A 199 -8.17 -17.11 -14.31
N SER A 200 -9.13 -18.02 -14.39
CA SER A 200 -9.96 -18.62 -13.37
C SER A 200 -9.32 -19.84 -12.70
N ASP A 201 -9.74 -20.06 -11.45
CA ASP A 201 -9.61 -21.29 -10.65
C ASP A 201 -8.30 -21.49 -9.88
N GLY A 202 -8.44 -21.75 -8.58
CA GLY A 202 -7.30 -21.87 -7.65
C GLY A 202 -7.62 -21.63 -6.18
N GLN A 203 -8.57 -22.39 -5.63
CA GLN A 203 -8.59 -22.84 -4.22
C GLN A 203 -8.14 -21.81 -3.15
N ARG A 204 -9.08 -20.97 -2.72
CA ARG A 204 -8.98 -20.14 -1.51
C ARG A 204 -8.89 -21.01 -0.26
N THR A 205 -7.69 -21.45 0.13
CA THR A 205 -7.49 -22.03 1.46
C THR A 205 -7.38 -20.90 2.48
N HIS A 206 -8.47 -20.68 3.21
CA HIS A 206 -8.47 -19.95 4.48
C HIS A 206 -7.33 -20.49 5.38
N ARG A 207 -6.29 -19.68 5.60
CA ARG A 207 -5.36 -19.88 6.72
C ARG A 207 -5.52 -18.75 7.72
N ASN A 208 -5.65 -19.18 8.96
CA ASN A 208 -5.86 -18.42 10.18
C ASN A 208 -4.91 -17.18 10.29
N PRO A 209 -5.39 -15.97 10.65
CA PRO A 209 -4.68 -14.69 10.44
C PRO A 209 -3.53 -14.40 11.43
N TYR A 210 -3.26 -15.29 12.38
CA TYR A 210 -2.26 -15.07 13.44
C TYR A 210 -1.05 -16.00 13.30
N ARG A 211 0.15 -15.45 13.05
CA ARG A 211 1.44 -16.18 13.08
C ARG A 211 2.42 -15.76 14.21
N GLY A 212 1.99 -15.02 15.23
CA GLY A 212 2.84 -14.67 16.37
C GLY A 212 4.06 -13.81 16.00
N LEU A 213 5.25 -14.14 16.53
CA LEU A 213 6.52 -13.40 16.33
C LEU A 213 7.19 -13.58 14.95
N GLN A 214 6.51 -14.18 13.97
CA GLN A 214 7.04 -14.40 12.62
C GLN A 214 6.78 -13.18 11.73
N SER A 215 7.75 -12.82 10.87
CA SER A 215 7.60 -11.72 9.92
C SER A 215 6.57 -12.07 8.84
N PHE A 216 5.76 -11.08 8.45
CA PHE A 216 4.91 -11.17 7.26
C PHE A 216 5.78 -11.17 5.99
N GLU A 217 5.43 -12.01 5.03
CA GLU A 217 6.15 -12.16 3.75
C GLU A 217 5.36 -11.45 2.61
N LEU A 218 5.94 -11.36 1.40
CA LEU A 218 5.32 -10.73 0.22
C LEU A 218 3.90 -11.28 -0.09
N GLN A 219 3.63 -12.51 0.32
CA GLN A 219 2.36 -13.21 0.08
C GLN A 219 1.24 -12.76 1.04
N ASP A 220 1.60 -12.05 2.11
CA ASP A 220 0.69 -11.62 3.18
C ASP A 220 0.27 -10.14 3.03
N THR A 221 0.51 -9.51 1.87
CA THR A 221 0.16 -8.09 1.61
C THR A 221 -1.31 -7.78 1.90
N ALA A 222 -2.20 -8.76 1.74
CA ALA A 222 -3.62 -8.64 2.05
C ALA A 222 -3.94 -8.53 3.56
N PHE A 223 -2.95 -8.67 4.44
CA PHE A 223 -3.11 -8.67 5.91
C PHE A 223 -2.26 -7.61 6.64
N PHE A 224 -1.47 -6.81 5.92
CA PHE A 224 -0.64 -5.76 6.52
C PHE A 224 -1.38 -4.41 6.56
N PHE A 225 -2.24 -4.23 7.57
CA PHE A 225 -2.99 -2.99 7.83
C PHE A 225 -2.33 -2.18 8.97
N GLY A 226 -2.66 -0.90 9.10
CA GLY A 226 -2.19 -0.07 10.22
C GLY A 226 -0.79 0.50 10.12
N ARG A 227 -0.09 0.39 8.98
CA ARG A 227 1.27 0.96 8.80
C ARG A 227 1.45 1.74 7.49
N THR A 228 0.34 2.21 6.90
CA THR A 228 0.31 2.90 5.61
C THR A 228 1.17 4.15 5.61
N ARG A 229 1.06 5.01 6.62
CA ARG A 229 1.95 6.17 6.80
C ARG A 229 3.42 5.79 6.77
N ALA A 230 3.82 4.82 7.59
CA ALA A 230 5.20 4.42 7.70
C ALA A 230 5.74 3.81 6.40
N ARG A 231 4.87 3.10 5.65
CA ARG A 231 5.19 2.54 4.33
C ARG A 231 5.44 3.65 3.31
N ASN A 232 4.55 4.64 3.25
CA ASN A 232 4.65 5.79 2.35
C ASN A 232 5.87 6.67 2.65
N GLU A 233 6.11 6.98 3.93
CA GLU A 233 7.30 7.74 4.36
C GLU A 233 8.59 7.00 3.98
N LEU A 234 8.64 5.69 4.21
CA LEU A 234 9.80 4.88 3.85
C LEU A 234 10.01 4.82 2.33
N ARG A 235 8.94 4.76 1.53
CA ARG A 235 9.01 4.82 0.08
C ARG A 235 9.55 6.16 -0.42
N GLU A 236 9.10 7.27 0.16
CA GLU A 236 9.62 8.60 -0.19
C GLU A 236 11.10 8.75 0.19
N VAL A 237 11.49 8.25 1.37
CA VAL A 237 12.90 8.19 1.77
C VAL A 237 13.71 7.42 0.72
N LEU A 238 13.24 6.23 0.31
CA LEU A 238 13.92 5.45 -0.72
C LEU A 238 14.03 6.22 -2.05
N ARG A 239 12.95 6.89 -2.50
CA ARG A 239 12.95 7.70 -3.73
C ARG A 239 14.00 8.81 -3.68
N LEU A 240 14.08 9.57 -2.59
CA LEU A 240 15.08 10.63 -2.41
C LEU A 240 16.52 10.08 -2.40
N ARG A 241 16.71 8.90 -1.80
CA ARG A 241 18.01 8.20 -1.78
C ARG A 241 18.42 7.73 -3.18
N ILE A 242 17.47 7.26 -3.99
CA ILE A 242 17.72 6.91 -5.40
C ILE A 242 18.12 8.16 -6.19
N GLU A 243 17.40 9.27 -6.04
CA GLU A 243 17.68 10.53 -6.76
C GLU A 243 19.04 11.14 -6.39
N SER A 244 19.50 10.95 -5.15
CA SER A 244 20.82 11.38 -4.70
C SER A 244 21.97 10.43 -5.08
N GLY A 245 21.68 9.35 -5.82
CA GLY A 245 22.68 8.38 -6.28
C GLY A 245 23.23 7.46 -5.18
N GLN A 246 22.50 7.36 -4.06
CA GLN A 246 22.86 6.53 -2.92
C GLN A 246 21.62 5.79 -2.44
N ALA A 247 21.16 4.79 -3.20
CA ALA A 247 19.93 4.04 -2.95
C ALA A 247 20.06 3.06 -1.76
N PHE A 248 20.35 3.61 -0.58
CA PHE A 248 20.47 2.90 0.69
C PHE A 248 19.58 3.55 1.73
N VAL A 249 18.79 2.72 2.42
CA VAL A 249 17.93 3.13 3.55
C VAL A 249 18.14 2.19 4.73
N LEU A 250 18.36 2.76 5.92
CA LEU A 250 18.40 2.05 7.19
C LEU A 250 17.11 2.28 7.97
N VAL A 251 16.29 1.24 8.11
CA VAL A 251 15.09 1.22 8.95
C VAL A 251 15.46 0.75 10.34
N PHE A 252 15.28 1.58 11.36
CA PHE A 252 15.61 1.22 12.74
C PHE A 252 14.48 1.49 13.72
N GLY A 253 14.45 0.77 14.84
CA GLY A 253 13.35 0.85 15.81
C GLY A 253 13.36 -0.30 16.81
N ALA A 254 12.50 -0.23 17.83
CA ALA A 254 12.43 -1.24 18.90
C ALA A 254 12.16 -2.65 18.36
N SER A 255 12.58 -3.69 19.09
CA SER A 255 12.22 -5.07 18.74
C SER A 255 10.70 -5.22 18.73
N GLY A 256 10.16 -5.94 17.74
CA GLY A 256 8.70 -6.11 17.60
C GLY A 256 7.94 -4.91 17.03
N SER A 257 8.58 -3.80 16.65
CA SER A 257 7.89 -2.66 16.01
C SER A 257 7.37 -2.93 14.59
N GLY A 258 7.64 -4.12 14.04
CA GLY A 258 7.18 -4.52 12.70
C GLY A 258 8.12 -4.13 11.56
N LYS A 259 9.40 -3.79 11.80
CA LYS A 259 10.38 -3.38 10.76
C LYS A 259 10.44 -4.34 9.57
N SER A 260 10.65 -5.63 9.83
CA SER A 260 10.75 -6.65 8.78
C SER A 260 9.44 -6.76 8.00
N SER A 261 8.29 -6.68 8.68
CA SER A 261 6.96 -6.68 8.05
C SER A 261 6.73 -5.42 7.21
N LEU A 262 7.10 -4.24 7.70
CA LEU A 262 7.00 -2.98 6.97
C LEU A 262 7.81 -3.02 5.68
N VAL A 263 9.04 -3.55 5.74
CA VAL A 263 9.92 -3.63 4.56
C VAL A 263 9.45 -4.71 3.59
N LYS A 264 9.08 -5.90 4.06
CA LYS A 264 8.75 -7.05 3.20
C LYS A 264 7.29 -7.06 2.73
N ALA A 265 6.33 -6.96 3.66
CA ALA A 265 4.91 -7.04 3.34
C ALA A 265 4.33 -5.69 2.90
N GLY A 266 4.95 -4.57 3.32
CA GLY A 266 4.58 -3.23 2.91
C GLY A 266 5.38 -2.74 1.69
N LEU A 267 6.59 -2.25 1.93
CA LEU A 267 7.39 -1.55 0.92
C LEU A 267 7.72 -2.43 -0.28
N LEU A 268 8.21 -3.65 -0.09
CA LEU A 268 8.57 -4.51 -1.22
C LEU A 268 7.36 -4.86 -2.09
N ALA A 269 6.18 -5.04 -1.47
CA ALA A 269 4.94 -5.25 -2.20
C ALA A 269 4.56 -4.01 -3.03
N ASP A 270 4.70 -2.80 -2.49
CA ASP A 270 4.55 -1.56 -3.25
C ASP A 270 5.54 -1.53 -4.42
N LEU A 271 6.83 -1.80 -4.18
CA LEU A 271 7.86 -1.74 -5.22
C LEU A 271 7.67 -2.79 -6.34
N ALA A 272 6.99 -3.90 -6.06
CA ALA A 272 6.68 -4.91 -7.07
C ALA A 272 5.65 -4.42 -8.10
N LEU A 273 4.87 -3.39 -7.77
CA LEU A 273 3.94 -2.77 -8.72
C LEU A 273 4.71 -1.92 -9.74
N PRO A 274 4.48 -2.11 -11.06
CA PRO A 274 5.14 -1.32 -12.09
C PRO A 274 4.86 0.19 -11.94
N GLY A 275 5.89 1.03 -12.13
CA GLY A 275 5.76 2.49 -12.17
C GLY A 275 5.80 3.19 -10.82
N MET A 276 5.90 2.46 -9.71
CA MET A 276 5.90 3.04 -8.36
C MET A 276 7.10 3.95 -8.07
N ILE A 277 8.24 3.71 -8.73
CA ILE A 277 9.40 4.61 -8.71
C ILE A 277 9.89 4.83 -10.14
N GLY A 278 9.59 6.01 -10.68
CA GLY A 278 10.08 6.44 -11.99
C GLY A 278 9.65 5.50 -13.12
N ARG A 279 10.61 5.00 -13.89
CA ARG A 279 10.37 4.11 -15.05
C ARG A 279 10.52 2.63 -14.72
N VAL A 280 10.63 2.28 -13.43
CA VAL A 280 10.87 0.90 -13.02
C VAL A 280 9.60 0.09 -13.23
N ALA A 281 9.64 -0.82 -14.20
CA ALA A 281 8.55 -1.70 -14.57
C ALA A 281 8.76 -3.13 -14.07
N LEU A 282 9.97 -3.47 -13.63
CA LEU A 282 10.29 -4.76 -13.05
C LEU A 282 11.18 -4.60 -11.82
N VAL A 283 10.76 -5.20 -10.71
CA VAL A 283 11.58 -5.32 -9.50
C VAL A 283 11.88 -6.79 -9.23
N ARG A 284 13.17 -7.11 -9.21
CA ARG A 284 13.71 -8.33 -8.62
C ARG A 284 14.07 -8.07 -7.17
N HIS A 285 14.02 -9.07 -6.32
CA HIS A 285 14.37 -8.88 -4.91
C HIS A 285 15.10 -10.05 -4.28
N ALA A 286 16.03 -9.72 -3.39
CA ALA A 286 16.78 -10.64 -2.56
C ALA A 286 16.61 -10.26 -1.10
N VAL A 287 16.29 -11.24 -0.25
CA VAL A 287 16.19 -11.06 1.20
C VAL A 287 17.25 -11.92 1.86
N LEU A 288 18.02 -11.33 2.76
CA LEU A 288 19.04 -12.03 3.55
C LEU A 288 19.07 -11.53 4.99
N ARG A 289 19.61 -12.39 5.86
CA ARG A 289 20.21 -12.00 7.13
C ARG A 289 21.72 -12.24 7.08
N PRO A 290 22.55 -11.42 7.75
CA PRO A 290 23.99 -11.64 7.81
C PRO A 290 24.38 -13.06 8.28
N SER A 291 23.55 -13.72 9.07
CA SER A 291 23.76 -15.09 9.57
C SER A 291 23.43 -16.24 8.61
N ASP A 292 22.66 -16.01 7.54
CA ASP A 292 22.05 -17.08 6.73
C ASP A 292 23.06 -18.08 6.13
N HIS A 293 24.31 -17.67 5.89
CA HIS A 293 25.35 -18.50 5.29
C HIS A 293 26.48 -18.83 6.26
N GLY A 294 26.14 -19.51 7.36
CA GLY A 294 27.12 -19.87 8.40
C GLY A 294 27.77 -18.66 9.06
N GLY A 295 27.12 -17.50 9.01
CA GLY A 295 27.67 -16.24 9.53
C GLY A 295 28.70 -15.54 8.68
N LYS A 296 28.75 -15.84 7.39
CA LYS A 296 29.55 -15.08 6.43
C LYS A 296 28.65 -14.16 5.60
N PRO A 297 28.61 -12.84 5.90
CA PRO A 297 27.61 -11.94 5.33
C PRO A 297 27.70 -11.75 3.81
N ILE A 298 28.91 -11.77 3.25
CA ILE A 298 29.12 -11.60 1.80
C ILE A 298 28.60 -12.82 1.03
N GLU A 299 28.86 -14.02 1.54
CA GLU A 299 28.37 -15.27 0.98
C GLU A 299 26.84 -15.34 1.09
N ALA A 300 26.26 -14.88 2.20
CA ALA A 300 24.81 -14.76 2.35
C ALA A 300 24.22 -13.80 1.30
N LEU A 301 24.88 -12.68 1.02
CA LEU A 301 24.46 -11.71 -0.01
C LEU A 301 24.52 -12.31 -1.41
N ALA A 302 25.65 -12.92 -1.76
CA ALA A 302 25.82 -13.56 -3.07
C ALA A 302 24.83 -14.70 -3.29
N ALA A 303 24.64 -15.55 -2.28
CA ALA A 303 23.65 -16.63 -2.33
C ALA A 303 22.23 -16.09 -2.49
N ALA A 304 21.84 -15.05 -1.74
CA ALA A 304 20.51 -14.45 -1.82
C ALA A 304 20.24 -13.82 -3.20
N MET A 305 21.26 -13.25 -3.85
CA MET A 305 21.13 -12.68 -5.20
C MET A 305 20.90 -13.73 -6.29
N ILE A 306 21.43 -14.95 -6.13
CA ILE A 306 21.40 -15.97 -7.19
C ILE A 306 20.36 -17.07 -6.94
N GLN A 307 20.27 -17.59 -5.71
CA GLN A 307 19.61 -18.88 -5.45
C GLN A 307 18.08 -18.79 -5.34
N ARG A 308 17.52 -17.58 -5.20
CA ARG A 308 16.07 -17.38 -5.11
C ARG A 308 15.53 -16.94 -6.47
N GLY A 309 14.50 -17.60 -6.97
CA GLY A 309 13.92 -17.30 -8.30
C GLY A 309 13.37 -15.87 -8.44
N GLU A 310 13.04 -15.22 -7.32
CA GLU A 310 12.57 -13.84 -7.25
C GLU A 310 13.71 -12.80 -7.30
N ALA A 311 14.96 -13.24 -7.13
CA ALA A 311 16.17 -12.40 -7.17
C ALA A 311 16.70 -12.30 -8.61
N LEU A 312 17.98 -12.65 -8.85
CA LEU A 312 18.61 -12.60 -10.16
C LEU A 312 19.23 -13.95 -10.53
N PRO A 313 18.40 -14.99 -10.79
CA PRO A 313 18.90 -16.28 -11.25
C PRO A 313 19.65 -16.19 -12.58
N GLU A 314 19.45 -15.13 -13.37
CA GLU A 314 20.15 -14.86 -14.62
C GLU A 314 21.68 -14.70 -14.41
N LEU A 315 22.13 -14.31 -13.21
CA LEU A 315 23.56 -14.24 -12.88
C LEU A 315 24.26 -15.60 -12.98
N ALA A 316 23.55 -16.70 -12.68
CA ALA A 316 24.09 -18.07 -12.75
C ALA A 316 23.91 -18.73 -14.12
N GLN A 317 23.30 -18.04 -15.06
CA GLN A 317 23.05 -18.56 -16.40
C GLN A 317 24.10 -18.05 -17.39
N ALA A 318 24.28 -18.78 -18.49
CA ALA A 318 25.15 -18.34 -19.57
C ALA A 318 24.61 -17.04 -20.19
N PRO A 319 25.47 -16.05 -20.50
CA PRO A 319 26.93 -16.13 -20.53
C PRO A 319 27.64 -15.63 -19.26
N LEU A 320 26.90 -15.34 -18.19
CA LEU A 320 27.45 -14.77 -16.95
C LEU A 320 28.09 -15.84 -16.06
N ASP A 321 27.45 -17.01 -15.93
CA ASP A 321 27.97 -18.22 -15.26
C ASP A 321 28.56 -17.98 -13.85
N TYR A 322 28.00 -17.04 -13.07
CA TYR A 322 28.43 -16.82 -11.68
C TYR A 322 27.90 -17.93 -10.75
N SER A 323 28.78 -18.47 -9.92
CA SER A 323 28.38 -19.22 -8.73
C SER A 323 28.22 -18.26 -7.54
N ALA A 324 27.56 -18.72 -6.47
CA ALA A 324 27.49 -17.95 -5.23
C ALA A 324 28.89 -17.59 -4.70
N ASP A 325 29.86 -18.50 -4.82
CA ASP A 325 31.23 -18.29 -4.37
C ASP A 325 31.98 -17.27 -5.26
N SER A 326 31.83 -17.35 -6.59
CA SER A 326 32.50 -16.39 -7.48
C SER A 326 31.91 -14.99 -7.38
N LEU A 327 30.59 -14.88 -7.19
CA LEU A 327 29.94 -13.60 -6.90
C LEU A 327 30.35 -13.06 -5.53
N ALA A 328 30.47 -13.91 -4.50
CA ALA A 328 30.97 -13.51 -3.19
C ALA A 328 32.41 -12.98 -3.27
N ALA A 329 33.29 -13.64 -4.03
CA ALA A 329 34.65 -13.17 -4.28
C ALA A 329 34.65 -11.80 -4.98
N LEU A 330 33.82 -11.61 -6.02
CA LEU A 330 33.68 -10.32 -6.71
C LEU A 330 33.23 -9.21 -5.76
N LEU A 331 32.21 -9.47 -4.94
CA LEU A 331 31.69 -8.51 -3.95
C LEU A 331 32.71 -8.18 -2.86
N ARG A 332 33.58 -9.12 -2.50
CA ARG A 332 34.64 -8.91 -1.50
C ARG A 332 35.82 -8.12 -2.05
N GLU A 333 36.31 -8.49 -3.24
CA GLU A 333 37.57 -7.98 -3.79
C GLU A 333 37.40 -6.74 -4.66
N ALA A 334 36.32 -6.67 -5.44
CA ALA A 334 36.06 -5.59 -6.39
C ALA A 334 34.55 -5.26 -6.47
N PRO A 335 33.93 -4.79 -5.37
CA PRO A 335 32.47 -4.58 -5.31
C PRO A 335 31.93 -3.60 -6.36
N SER A 336 32.71 -2.62 -6.80
CA SER A 336 32.34 -1.71 -7.89
C SER A 336 32.20 -2.41 -9.25
N HIS A 337 32.83 -3.57 -9.45
CA HIS A 337 32.73 -4.38 -10.66
C HIS A 337 31.51 -5.32 -10.65
N ALA A 338 30.68 -5.30 -9.60
CA ALA A 338 29.41 -6.05 -9.59
C ALA A 338 28.33 -5.41 -10.47
N ALA A 339 28.45 -4.13 -10.84
CA ALA A 339 27.42 -3.42 -11.59
C ALA A 339 27.20 -3.94 -13.03
N PRO A 340 28.24 -4.21 -13.85
CA PRO A 340 28.06 -4.77 -15.18
C PRO A 340 27.31 -6.11 -15.24
N PRO A 341 27.67 -7.16 -14.45
CA PRO A 341 26.92 -8.42 -14.51
C PRO A 341 25.47 -8.27 -14.01
N ILE A 342 25.22 -7.44 -12.99
CA ILE A 342 23.87 -7.13 -12.52
C ILE A 342 23.04 -6.43 -13.61
N ARG A 343 23.63 -5.47 -14.34
CA ARG A 343 22.97 -4.79 -15.46
C ARG A 343 22.53 -5.77 -16.54
N GLN A 344 23.43 -6.69 -16.90
CA GLN A 344 23.17 -7.67 -17.92
C GLN A 344 22.04 -8.62 -17.48
N ALA A 345 22.13 -9.16 -16.25
CA ALA A 345 21.11 -10.03 -15.68
C ALA A 345 19.73 -9.35 -15.60
N LEU A 346 19.67 -8.08 -15.17
CA LEU A 346 18.42 -7.30 -15.16
C LEU A 346 17.88 -7.04 -16.58
N GLY A 347 18.76 -6.86 -17.56
CA GLY A 347 18.37 -6.72 -18.97
C GLY A 347 17.80 -8.02 -19.56
N GLU A 348 18.33 -9.17 -19.16
CA GLU A 348 17.80 -10.49 -19.52
C GLU A 348 16.44 -10.74 -18.85
N ALA A 349 16.34 -10.46 -17.55
CA ALA A 349 15.09 -10.49 -16.80
C ALA A 349 14.00 -9.61 -17.42
N GLY A 350 14.36 -8.37 -17.79
CA GLY A 350 13.45 -7.43 -18.44
C GLY A 350 12.96 -7.92 -19.79
N ARG A 351 13.85 -8.49 -20.62
CA ARG A 351 13.48 -9.09 -21.90
C ARG A 351 12.55 -10.29 -21.72
N ALA A 352 12.84 -11.17 -20.77
CA ALA A 352 12.00 -12.32 -20.47
C ALA A 352 10.60 -11.92 -19.99
N ALA A 353 10.49 -10.81 -19.26
CA ALA A 353 9.23 -10.23 -18.79
C ALA A 353 8.53 -9.31 -19.83
N GLY A 354 9.07 -9.17 -21.04
CA GLY A 354 8.44 -8.39 -22.12
C GLY A 354 8.48 -6.87 -21.92
N LEU A 355 9.46 -6.34 -21.18
CA LEU A 355 9.57 -4.90 -20.95
C LEU A 355 9.83 -4.15 -22.26
N SER A 356 9.14 -3.01 -22.45
CA SER A 356 9.43 -2.06 -23.53
C SER A 356 10.76 -1.35 -23.29
N GLU A 357 11.32 -0.71 -24.33
CA GLU A 357 12.56 0.10 -24.20
C GLU A 357 12.45 1.26 -23.21
N ALA A 358 11.23 1.67 -22.84
CA ALA A 358 11.00 2.71 -21.85
C ALA A 358 10.99 2.19 -20.40
N GLY A 359 10.84 0.88 -20.19
CA GLY A 359 10.73 0.26 -18.88
C GLY A 359 12.08 -0.21 -18.34
N GLU A 360 12.32 0.03 -17.06
CA GLU A 360 13.57 -0.36 -16.39
C GLU A 360 13.35 -1.52 -15.41
N ALA A 361 14.37 -2.35 -15.27
CA ALA A 361 14.44 -3.36 -14.22
C ALA A 361 15.41 -2.91 -13.11
N ARG A 362 15.07 -3.21 -11.85
CA ARG A 362 15.89 -2.93 -10.66
C ARG A 362 15.94 -4.14 -9.73
N LEU A 363 17.01 -4.21 -8.93
CA LEU A 363 17.15 -5.19 -7.86
C LEU A 363 16.97 -4.52 -6.50
N VAL A 364 16.13 -5.09 -5.65
CA VAL A 364 16.00 -4.70 -4.25
C VAL A 364 16.71 -5.73 -3.37
N ILE A 365 17.60 -5.28 -2.50
CA ILE A 365 18.27 -6.12 -1.51
C ILE A 365 17.81 -5.71 -0.13
N ILE A 366 17.15 -6.64 0.57
CA ILE A 366 16.68 -6.45 1.94
C ILE A 366 17.64 -7.18 2.88
N VAL A 367 18.38 -6.41 3.68
CA VAL A 367 19.24 -6.93 4.75
C VAL A 367 18.47 -6.85 6.06
N ASP A 368 17.82 -7.95 6.44
CA ASP A 368 17.06 -8.02 7.69
C ASP A 368 18.00 -8.30 8.87
N GLN A 369 17.74 -7.68 10.02
CA GLN A 369 18.53 -7.85 11.25
C GLN A 369 20.03 -7.52 11.06
N LEU A 370 20.33 -6.33 10.53
CA LEU A 370 21.69 -5.84 10.34
C LEU A 370 22.50 -5.80 11.65
N GLU A 371 21.84 -5.73 12.81
CA GLU A 371 22.51 -5.80 14.11
C GLU A 371 23.33 -7.08 14.33
N GLU A 372 23.06 -8.15 13.57
CA GLU A 372 23.85 -9.39 13.61
C GLU A 372 25.32 -9.16 13.25
N LEU A 373 25.64 -8.08 12.53
CA LEU A 373 27.03 -7.69 12.29
C LEU A 373 27.75 -7.35 13.60
N PHE A 374 27.04 -6.85 14.61
CA PHE A 374 27.62 -6.38 15.88
C PHE A 374 27.48 -7.37 17.03
N THR A 375 26.47 -8.24 17.01
CA THR A 375 26.21 -9.21 18.10
C THR A 375 27.08 -10.47 17.99
N ARG A 376 27.73 -10.69 16.85
CA ARG A 376 28.53 -11.88 16.59
C ARG A 376 30.01 -11.61 16.83
N ASP A 377 30.51 -12.14 17.93
CA ASP A 377 31.92 -11.99 18.33
C ASP A 377 32.89 -12.73 17.40
N GLU A 378 32.43 -13.78 16.73
CA GLU A 378 33.22 -14.59 15.78
C GLU A 378 33.45 -13.91 14.43
N LEU A 379 32.67 -12.86 14.11
CA LEU A 379 32.77 -12.16 12.83
C LEU A 379 33.91 -11.14 12.88
N ALA A 380 34.95 -11.39 12.09
CA ALA A 380 36.10 -10.50 11.98
C ALA A 380 35.68 -9.09 11.51
N GLN A 381 36.34 -8.06 12.04
CA GLN A 381 36.07 -6.67 11.68
C GLN A 381 36.24 -6.42 10.17
N SER A 382 37.24 -7.04 9.54
CA SER A 382 37.46 -6.95 8.08
C SER A 382 36.29 -7.52 7.26
N GLU A 383 35.63 -8.58 7.73
CA GLU A 383 34.46 -9.14 7.06
C GLU A 383 33.24 -8.21 7.17
N ARG A 384 33.06 -7.54 8.33
CA ARG A 384 32.02 -6.51 8.50
C ARG A 384 32.24 -5.34 7.55
N GLU A 385 33.48 -4.86 7.45
CA GLU A 385 33.86 -3.75 6.58
C GLU A 385 33.72 -4.11 5.11
N ALA A 386 34.15 -5.30 4.70
CA ALA A 386 33.99 -5.78 3.33
C ALA A 386 32.51 -5.91 2.94
N PHE A 387 31.66 -6.42 3.84
CA PHE A 387 30.21 -6.50 3.61
C PHE A 387 29.57 -5.13 3.42
N VAL A 388 29.90 -4.16 4.28
CA VAL A 388 29.38 -2.79 4.17
C VAL A 388 29.88 -2.11 2.89
N THR A 389 31.14 -2.33 2.51
CA THR A 389 31.72 -1.80 1.26
C THR A 389 30.99 -2.37 0.04
N ALA A 390 30.62 -3.65 0.07
CA ALA A 390 29.80 -4.26 -0.96
C ALA A 390 28.40 -3.63 -1.05
N LEU A 391 27.71 -3.44 0.09
CA LEU A 391 26.40 -2.77 0.11
C LEU A 391 26.48 -1.32 -0.40
N GLU A 392 27.54 -0.59 -0.05
CA GLU A 392 27.77 0.77 -0.54
C GLU A 392 27.95 0.81 -2.06
N ALA A 393 28.77 -0.07 -2.63
CA ALA A 393 28.98 -0.14 -4.06
C ALA A 393 27.69 -0.49 -4.82
N LEU A 394 26.91 -1.44 -4.29
CA LEU A 394 25.61 -1.82 -4.85
C LEU A 394 24.62 -0.64 -4.79
N ALA A 395 24.49 0.03 -3.65
CA ALA A 395 23.59 1.17 -3.50
C ALA A 395 23.95 2.37 -4.40
N LYS A 396 25.23 2.50 -4.79
CA LYS A 396 25.72 3.59 -5.65
C LYS A 396 25.77 3.25 -7.13
N CYS A 397 25.52 1.99 -7.52
CA CYS A 397 25.63 1.59 -8.93
C CYS A 397 24.45 2.01 -9.82
N GLY A 398 23.38 2.53 -9.22
CA GLY A 398 22.16 2.98 -9.91
C GLY A 398 21.19 1.86 -10.33
N LEU A 399 21.53 0.60 -10.06
CA LEU A 399 20.72 -0.58 -10.43
C LEU A 399 20.11 -1.30 -9.23
N VAL A 400 20.70 -1.11 -8.04
CA VAL A 400 20.36 -1.84 -6.82
C VAL A 400 19.90 -0.87 -5.75
N TRP A 401 18.79 -1.23 -5.08
CA TRP A 401 18.25 -0.53 -3.92
C TRP A 401 18.47 -1.38 -2.69
N VAL A 402 19.15 -0.85 -1.69
CA VAL A 402 19.48 -1.58 -0.46
C VAL A 402 18.64 -1.04 0.69
N ILE A 403 17.85 -1.91 1.31
CA ILE A 403 17.04 -1.59 2.47
C ILE A 403 17.50 -2.49 3.62
N ALA A 404 18.04 -1.90 4.68
CA ALA A 404 18.49 -2.65 5.84
C ALA A 404 17.58 -2.40 7.04
N THR A 405 17.26 -3.42 7.83
CA THR A 405 16.58 -3.26 9.12
C THR A 405 17.56 -3.43 10.26
N MET A 406 17.43 -2.62 11.31
CA MET A 406 18.26 -2.74 12.51
C MET A 406 17.47 -2.43 13.77
N ARG A 407 17.81 -3.03 14.91
CA ARG A 407 17.25 -2.55 16.18
C ARG A 407 17.88 -1.23 16.63
N SER A 408 17.08 -0.36 17.26
CA SER A 408 17.52 0.98 17.70
C SER A 408 18.57 0.95 18.82
N ASP A 409 18.64 -0.12 19.61
CA ASP A 409 19.63 -0.30 20.68
C ASP A 409 21.04 -0.63 20.18
N PHE A 410 21.21 -0.89 18.88
CA PHE A 410 22.52 -1.05 18.23
C PHE A 410 22.94 0.18 17.44
N PHE A 411 22.22 1.30 17.56
CA PHE A 411 22.50 2.51 16.81
C PHE A 411 23.86 3.13 17.16
N ASP A 412 24.26 3.07 18.44
CA ASP A 412 25.59 3.48 18.91
C ASP A 412 26.71 2.69 18.22
N ARG A 413 26.46 1.40 17.92
CA ARG A 413 27.45 0.51 17.29
C ARG A 413 27.79 0.88 15.85
N LEU A 414 27.04 1.77 15.20
CA LEU A 414 27.41 2.31 13.88
C LEU A 414 28.76 3.03 13.90
N GLU A 415 29.21 3.53 15.06
CA GLU A 415 30.56 4.12 15.21
C GLU A 415 31.69 3.15 14.84
N ARG A 416 31.44 1.83 14.96
CA ARG A 416 32.39 0.76 14.63
C ARG A 416 32.48 0.48 13.13
N LEU A 417 31.54 1.01 12.34
CA LEU A 417 31.49 0.88 10.88
C LEU A 417 31.20 2.26 10.24
N PRO A 418 32.20 3.15 10.16
CA PRO A 418 32.02 4.52 9.66
C PRO A 418 31.43 4.59 8.24
N ALA A 419 31.75 3.61 7.38
CA ALA A 419 31.18 3.50 6.04
C ALA A 419 29.65 3.31 6.09
N LEU A 420 29.14 2.45 6.99
CA LEU A 420 27.71 2.23 7.18
C LEU A 420 27.03 3.45 7.81
N ALA A 421 27.70 4.11 8.76
CA ALA A 421 27.21 5.35 9.36
C ALA A 421 27.05 6.44 8.31
N THR A 422 28.01 6.57 7.38
CA THR A 422 27.99 7.53 6.27
C THR A 422 26.94 7.15 5.22
N LEU A 423 26.88 5.88 4.84
CA LEU A 423 25.93 5.35 3.86
C LEU A 423 24.48 5.54 4.29
N SER A 424 24.21 5.41 5.58
CA SER A 424 22.89 5.65 6.17
C SER A 424 22.64 7.11 6.54
N ALA A 425 23.61 8.03 6.47
CA ALA A 425 23.47 9.37 7.05
C ALA A 425 22.32 10.22 6.48
N GLY A 426 21.88 11.22 7.25
CA GLY A 426 20.83 12.16 6.86
C GLY A 426 19.49 11.49 6.63
N GLU A 427 18.89 11.75 5.46
CA GLU A 427 17.60 11.19 5.05
C GLU A 427 17.66 9.68 4.75
N GLY A 428 18.85 9.06 4.76
CA GLY A 428 19.00 7.61 4.62
C GLY A 428 18.59 6.79 5.85
N ARG A 429 18.12 7.43 6.93
CA ARG A 429 17.65 6.77 8.16
C ARG A 429 16.16 6.96 8.34
N TYR A 430 15.46 5.86 8.62
CA TYR A 430 14.05 5.88 8.95
C TYR A 430 13.80 5.23 10.31
N LEU A 431 13.31 6.01 11.28
CA LEU A 431 12.95 5.52 12.61
C LEU A 431 11.51 5.03 12.60
N LEU A 432 11.32 3.71 12.71
CA LEU A 432 10.01 3.10 12.89
C LEU A 432 9.67 3.04 14.38
N LEU A 433 8.68 3.83 14.78
CA LEU A 433 8.11 3.80 16.13
C LEU A 433 7.26 2.53 16.32
N PRO A 434 7.09 2.03 17.57
CA PRO A 434 6.11 1.00 17.87
C PRO A 434 4.70 1.40 17.38
N PRO A 435 3.84 0.43 17.04
CA PRO A 435 2.51 0.75 16.57
C PRO A 435 1.69 1.38 17.71
N ASP A 436 0.94 2.44 17.42
CA ASP A 436 0.01 3.03 18.37
C ASP A 436 -1.27 2.17 18.54
N GLU A 437 -2.14 2.50 19.50
CA GLU A 437 -3.35 1.69 19.77
C GLU A 437 -4.30 1.61 18.56
N ALA A 438 -4.31 2.63 17.69
CA ALA A 438 -5.13 2.63 16.48
C ALA A 438 -4.51 1.76 15.38
N GLU A 439 -3.18 1.83 15.20
CA GLU A 439 -2.42 0.94 14.32
C GLU A 439 -2.54 -0.52 14.77
N ILE A 440 -2.45 -0.78 16.08
CA ILE A 440 -2.67 -2.11 16.67
C ILE A 440 -4.09 -2.61 16.36
N GLY A 441 -5.11 -1.78 16.55
CA GLY A 441 -6.51 -2.15 16.23
C GLY A 441 -6.81 -2.33 14.75
N GLN A 442 -5.91 -1.92 13.85
CA GLN A 442 -5.97 -2.22 12.42
C GLN A 442 -5.16 -3.48 12.05
N ILE A 443 -4.12 -3.80 12.83
CA ILE A 443 -3.29 -5.02 12.66
C ILE A 443 -4.01 -6.28 13.21
N ILE A 444 -4.84 -6.12 14.25
CA ILE A 444 -5.65 -7.17 14.90
C ILE A 444 -7.04 -7.24 14.26
#